data_AF-A0A7S0VCI9-F1
#
_entry.id   AF-A0A7S0VCI9-F1
#
_cell.length_a   1.000
_cell.length_b   1.000
_cell.length_c   1.000
_cell.angle_alpha   90.00
_cell.angle_beta   90.00
_cell.angle_gamma   90.00
#
_symmetry.space_group_name_H-M   'P 1'
#
loop_
_entity.id
_entity.type
_entity.pdbx_description
1 polymer ?
#
loop_
_entity_poly.entity_id
_entity_poly.type
_entity_poly.pdbx_seq_one_letter_code
_entity_poly.pdbx_strand_id
1 'polypeptide(L)'
;VPISFVSEHIETLDEIDREYQELARHSGIKEWGRVPALCSYPPFIEDLAAAVEDAFSDAEPIVKRDIHLDGKPDSKAALLIKRVVASREGKTFLMAVSISVAAYVWFHRTEPSLVTLDSN
;
A
#
# COMPACT_ATOMS: atom_id res chain seq x y z
N VAL A 1 -17.21 5.73 11.90
CA VAL A 1 -15.89 5.04 11.87
C VAL A 1 -15.95 3.97 10.78
N PRO A 2 -15.07 4.00 9.76
CA PRO A 2 -15.01 2.95 8.74
C PRO A 2 -14.29 1.72 9.31
N ILE A 3 -14.99 0.59 9.47
CA ILE A 3 -14.46 -0.62 10.15
C ILE A 3 -14.14 -1.75 9.18
N SER A 4 -14.94 -1.92 8.12
CA SER A 4 -14.86 -3.08 7.23
C SER A 4 -13.89 -2.93 6.07
N PHE A 5 -13.46 -1.72 5.76
CA PHE A 5 -12.55 -1.42 4.65
C PHE A 5 -11.39 -0.56 5.12
N VAL A 6 -10.20 -0.85 4.58
CA VAL A 6 -8.95 -0.19 4.97
C VAL A 6 -8.65 1.07 4.15
N SER A 7 -9.34 1.26 3.02
CA SER A 7 -9.13 2.38 2.10
C SER A 7 -10.34 3.30 2.03
N GLU A 8 -10.12 4.55 1.64
CA GLU A 8 -11.21 5.44 1.25
C GLU A 8 -11.93 4.91 0.00
N HIS A 9 -13.26 5.00 -0.01
CA HIS A 9 -14.15 4.49 -1.06
C HIS A 9 -15.45 5.31 -1.07
N ILE A 10 -16.41 4.98 -1.95
CA ILE A 10 -17.60 5.83 -2.16
C ILE A 10 -18.43 6.03 -0.88
N GLU A 11 -18.52 5.01 -0.03
CA GLU A 11 -19.22 5.06 1.25
C GLU A 11 -18.58 6.06 2.21
N THR A 12 -17.25 6.17 2.24
CA THR A 12 -16.58 7.14 3.14
C THR A 12 -16.59 8.55 2.57
N LEU A 13 -16.30 8.70 1.27
CA LEU A 13 -16.12 10.00 0.63
C LEU A 13 -17.44 10.69 0.26
N ASP A 14 -18.45 9.93 -0.13
CA ASP A 14 -19.69 10.46 -0.69
C ASP A 14 -20.84 10.31 0.30
N GLU A 15 -21.07 9.09 0.78
CA GLU A 15 -22.19 8.82 1.68
C GLU A 15 -21.94 9.45 3.07
N ILE A 16 -20.79 9.18 3.71
CA ILE A 16 -20.54 9.70 5.06
C ILE A 16 -20.09 11.17 5.03
N ASP A 17 -19.05 11.50 4.26
CA ASP A 17 -18.45 12.84 4.33
C ASP A 17 -19.33 13.92 3.70
N ARG A 18 -20.19 13.60 2.73
CA ARG A 18 -21.08 14.59 2.09
C ARG A 18 -22.53 14.42 2.53
N GLU A 19 -23.14 13.26 2.28
CA GLU A 19 -24.58 13.10 2.48
C GLU A 19 -24.97 13.10 3.97
N TYR A 20 -24.24 12.36 4.80
CA TYR A 20 -24.54 12.30 6.23
C TYR A 20 -24.10 13.57 6.95
N GLN A 21 -23.01 14.21 6.53
CA GLN A 21 -22.62 15.51 7.05
C GLN A 21 -23.73 16.55 6.82
N GLU A 22 -24.30 16.58 5.62
CA GLU A 22 -25.39 17.51 5.29
C GLU A 22 -26.66 17.19 6.08
N LEU A 23 -27.00 15.91 6.23
CA LEU A 23 -28.10 15.47 7.08
C LEU A 23 -27.91 15.89 8.54
N ALA A 24 -26.70 15.73 9.07
CA ALA A 24 -26.34 16.13 10.43
C ALA A 24 -26.50 17.64 10.64
N ARG A 25 -26.03 18.44 9.66
CA ARG A 25 -26.18 19.90 9.65
C ARG A 25 -27.64 20.31 9.67
N HIS A 26 -28.48 19.71 8.82
CA HIS A 26 -29.92 19.98 8.79
C HIS A 26 -30.65 19.52 10.07
N SER A 27 -30.11 18.53 10.76
CA SER A 27 -30.65 18.02 12.03
C SER A 27 -30.21 18.84 13.25
N GLY A 28 -29.43 19.92 13.07
CA GLY A 28 -28.94 20.76 14.16
C GLY A 28 -27.74 20.19 14.92
N ILE A 29 -27.08 19.17 14.37
CA ILE A 29 -25.81 18.65 14.92
C ILE A 29 -24.71 19.68 14.65
N LYS A 30 -24.06 20.14 15.72
CA LYS A 30 -23.01 21.18 15.65
C LYS A 30 -21.63 20.61 15.33
N GLU A 31 -21.37 19.39 15.79
CA GLU A 31 -20.08 18.72 15.65
C GLU A 31 -20.26 17.43 14.85
N TRP A 32 -19.59 17.36 13.70
CA TRP A 32 -19.57 16.20 12.84
C TRP A 32 -18.13 15.78 12.61
N GLY A 33 -17.85 14.49 12.70
CA GLY A 33 -16.51 13.98 12.50
C GLY A 33 -16.51 12.50 12.13
N ARG A 34 -15.56 12.14 11.28
CA ARG A 34 -15.28 10.76 10.91
C ARG A 34 -13.78 10.50 11.08
N VAL A 35 -13.44 9.32 11.57
CA VAL A 35 -12.05 8.84 11.58
C VAL A 35 -11.65 8.49 10.14
N PRO A 36 -10.47 8.90 9.65
CA PRO A 36 -9.99 8.49 8.32
C PRO A 36 -9.87 6.97 8.22
N ALA A 37 -9.98 6.43 7.01
CA ALA A 37 -9.61 5.04 6.77
C ALA A 37 -8.11 4.81 7.06
N LEU A 38 -7.74 3.57 7.35
CA LEU A 38 -6.36 3.22 7.76
C LEU A 38 -5.34 3.58 6.67
N CYS A 39 -5.68 3.42 5.40
CA CYS A 39 -4.84 3.75 4.25
C CYS A 39 -3.39 3.28 4.45
N SER A 40 -2.43 4.21 4.51
CA SER A 40 -1.00 3.96 4.73
C SER A 40 -0.55 4.29 6.15
N TYR A 41 -1.44 4.18 7.13
CA TYR A 41 -1.11 4.40 8.54
C TYR A 41 0.02 3.44 8.96
N PRO A 42 1.21 3.94 9.34
CA PRO A 42 2.39 3.08 9.49
C PRO A 42 2.20 1.90 10.46
N PRO A 43 1.60 2.08 11.65
CA PRO A 43 1.34 0.96 12.55
C PRO A 43 0.45 -0.13 11.95
N PHE A 44 -0.54 0.24 11.13
CA PHE A 44 -1.37 -0.74 10.44
C PHE A 44 -0.56 -1.58 9.42
N ILE A 45 0.38 -0.96 8.71
CA ILE A 45 1.25 -1.66 7.76
C ILE A 45 2.24 -2.59 8.49
N GLU A 46 2.79 -2.14 9.62
CA GLU A 46 3.65 -2.95 10.48
C GLU A 46 2.90 -4.17 11.03
N ASP A 47 1.70 -3.97 11.57
CA ASP A 47 0.85 -5.04 12.08
C ASP A 47 0.44 -6.03 10.97
N LEU A 48 0.14 -5.53 9.77
CA LEU A 48 -0.18 -6.38 8.63
C LEU A 48 1.02 -7.24 8.21
N ALA A 49 2.24 -6.69 8.25
CA ALA A 49 3.45 -7.44 7.96
C ALA A 49 3.68 -8.56 9.00
N ALA A 50 3.53 -8.23 10.29
CA ALA A 50 3.63 -9.21 11.37
C ALA A 50 2.57 -10.31 11.24
N ALA A 51 1.32 -9.96 10.96
CA ALA A 51 0.24 -10.93 10.77
C ALA A 51 0.51 -11.90 9.60
N VAL A 52 1.15 -11.42 8.53
CA VAL A 52 1.57 -12.28 7.41
C VAL A 52 2.70 -13.21 7.82
N GLU A 53 3.72 -12.71 8.53
CA GLU A 53 4.82 -13.53 9.05
C GLU A 53 4.32 -14.64 9.97
N ASP A 54 3.41 -14.31 10.89
CA ASP A 54 2.76 -15.26 11.79
C ASP A 54 1.99 -16.32 10.99
N ALA A 55 1.20 -15.90 10.00
CA ALA A 55 0.47 -16.82 9.12
C ALA A 55 1.40 -17.79 8.37
N PHE A 56 2.61 -17.38 7.99
CA PHE A 56 3.60 -18.27 7.36
C PHE A 56 4.27 -19.23 8.34
N SER A 57 4.34 -18.88 9.63
CA SER A 57 4.95 -19.75 10.64
C SER A 57 4.07 -20.97 10.98
N ASP A 58 2.75 -20.81 10.89
CA ASP A 58 1.75 -21.84 11.19
C ASP A 58 1.09 -22.47 9.94
N ALA A 59 1.38 -21.96 8.74
CA ALA A 59 0.76 -22.47 7.52
C ALA A 59 1.47 -23.71 6.96
N GLU A 60 0.76 -24.82 6.89
CA GLU A 60 1.00 -25.80 5.82
C GLU A 60 0.71 -25.12 4.48
N PRO A 61 1.62 -25.21 3.49
CA PRO A 61 1.43 -24.58 2.20
C PRO A 61 0.09 -25.01 1.60
N ILE A 62 -0.74 -24.03 1.20
CA ILE A 62 -2.08 -24.25 0.60
C ILE A 62 -1.91 -25.02 -0.71
N VAL A 63 -1.81 -26.34 -0.60
CA VAL A 63 -1.56 -27.31 -1.67
C VAL A 63 -0.28 -26.94 -2.43
N LYS A 64 0.70 -27.84 -2.48
CA LYS A 64 1.58 -27.85 -3.66
C LYS A 64 0.65 -28.02 -4.85
N ARG A 65 0.20 -26.91 -5.46
CA ARG A 65 -0.12 -26.99 -6.88
C ARG A 65 1.20 -27.50 -7.42
N ASP A 66 1.19 -28.73 -7.92
CA ASP A 66 2.18 -29.17 -8.87
C ASP A 66 2.00 -28.25 -10.08
N ILE A 67 2.44 -27.00 -9.92
CA ILE A 67 3.01 -26.26 -11.02
C ILE A 67 4.25 -27.08 -11.28
N HIS A 68 4.08 -28.11 -12.11
CA HIS A 68 5.18 -28.64 -12.88
C HIS A 68 5.68 -27.41 -13.64
N LEU A 69 6.62 -26.70 -13.02
CA LEU A 69 7.65 -26.03 -13.74
C LEU A 69 8.51 -27.20 -14.15
N ASP A 70 8.10 -27.88 -15.23
CA ASP A 70 9.06 -28.53 -16.11
C ASP A 70 10.21 -27.53 -16.15
N GLY A 71 11.45 -27.95 -15.88
CA GLY A 71 12.59 -27.04 -15.93
C GLY A 71 12.82 -26.41 -17.31
N LYS A 72 11.81 -26.43 -18.19
CA LYS A 72 11.68 -25.68 -19.41
C LYS A 72 10.93 -24.35 -19.15
N PRO A 73 11.34 -23.28 -19.82
CA PRO A 73 10.70 -21.98 -19.70
C PRO A 73 9.35 -22.00 -20.44
N ASP A 74 8.31 -22.60 -19.84
CA ASP A 74 7.09 -22.96 -20.58
C ASP A 74 6.05 -21.84 -20.73
N SER A 75 6.49 -20.58 -20.57
CA SER A 75 5.79 -19.47 -21.22
C SER A 75 6.79 -18.60 -21.97
N LYS A 76 6.47 -18.29 -23.23
CA LYS A 76 7.19 -17.29 -24.02
C LYS A 76 7.39 -16.00 -23.21
N ALA A 77 6.42 -15.66 -22.35
CA ALA A 77 6.47 -14.56 -21.41
C ALA A 77 7.64 -14.67 -20.41
N ALA A 78 7.80 -15.80 -19.71
CA ALA A 78 8.90 -15.97 -18.75
C ALA A 78 10.29 -15.93 -19.42
N LEU A 79 10.42 -16.51 -20.63
CA LEU A 79 11.66 -16.43 -21.40
C LEU A 79 11.94 -15.00 -21.89
N LEU A 80 10.89 -14.29 -22.34
CA LEU A 80 10.99 -12.90 -22.77
C LEU A 80 11.40 -12.01 -21.59
N ILE A 81 10.78 -12.18 -20.43
CA ILE A 81 11.10 -11.45 -19.20
C ILE A 81 12.56 -11.72 -18.80
N LYS A 82 13.00 -12.98 -18.75
CA LYS A 82 14.42 -13.30 -18.46
C LYS A 82 15.37 -12.67 -19.48
N ARG A 83 15.02 -12.67 -20.76
CA ARG A 83 15.85 -12.08 -21.83
C ARG A 83 15.88 -10.56 -21.76
N VAL A 84 14.75 -9.92 -21.46
CA VAL A 84 14.65 -8.47 -21.26
C VAL A 84 15.42 -8.05 -20.02
N VAL A 85 15.26 -8.73 -18.89
CA VAL A 85 16.00 -8.48 -17.64
C VAL A 85 17.52 -8.69 -17.82
N ALA A 86 17.93 -9.68 -18.61
CA ALA A 86 19.34 -9.92 -18.90
C ALA A 86 19.94 -8.92 -19.91
N SER A 87 19.11 -8.17 -20.65
CA SER A 87 19.57 -7.21 -21.65
C SER A 87 20.24 -6.00 -20.98
N ARG A 88 21.10 -5.30 -21.73
CA ARG A 88 21.77 -4.09 -21.23
C ARG A 88 20.77 -3.00 -20.85
N GLU A 89 19.69 -2.87 -21.62
CA GLU A 89 18.58 -1.95 -21.35
C GLU A 89 17.79 -2.36 -20.10
N GLY A 90 17.49 -3.66 -19.92
CA GLY A 90 16.78 -4.16 -18.75
C GLY A 90 17.58 -4.01 -17.45
N LYS A 91 18.90 -4.24 -17.49
CA LYS A 91 19.80 -3.95 -16.36
C LYS A 91 19.85 -2.47 -16.03
N THR A 92 19.88 -1.61 -17.04
CA THR A 92 19.88 -0.15 -16.87
C THR A 92 18.54 0.32 -16.26
N PHE A 93 17.43 -0.25 -16.72
CA PHE A 93 16.10 0.00 -16.17
C PHE A 93 15.98 -0.45 -14.70
N LEU A 94 16.43 -1.66 -14.36
CA LEU A 94 16.43 -2.16 -12.97
C LEU A 94 17.31 -1.32 -12.05
N MET A 95 18.48 -0.88 -12.53
CA MET A 95 19.34 0.02 -11.79
C MET A 95 18.67 1.38 -11.56
N ALA A 96 18.01 1.95 -12.58
CA ALA A 96 17.27 3.20 -12.45
C ALA A 96 16.12 3.09 -11.43
N VAL A 97 15.34 2.02 -11.47
CA VAL A 97 14.27 1.75 -10.49
C VAL A 97 14.85 1.64 -9.07
N SER A 98 15.96 0.91 -8.92
CA SER A 98 16.61 0.75 -7.61
C SER A 98 17.12 2.08 -7.05
N ILE A 99 17.68 2.94 -7.89
CA ILE A 99 18.12 4.30 -7.52
C ILE A 99 16.92 5.17 -7.14
N SER A 100 15.83 5.14 -7.92
CA SER A 100 14.62 5.91 -7.63
C SER A 100 13.97 5.50 -6.32
N VAL A 101 13.88 4.19 -6.03
CA VAL A 101 13.36 3.68 -4.75
C VAL A 101 14.28 4.09 -3.60
N ALA A 102 15.60 3.95 -3.74
CA ALA A 102 16.55 4.38 -2.72
C ALA A 102 16.48 5.90 -2.46
N ALA A 103 16.32 6.71 -3.51
CA ALA A 103 16.16 8.17 -3.39
C ALA A 103 14.84 8.54 -2.71
N TYR A 104 13.73 7.88 -3.04
CA TYR A 104 12.44 8.07 -2.39
C TYR A 104 12.51 7.73 -0.90
N VAL A 105 13.07 6.57 -0.56
CA VAL A 105 13.25 6.13 0.83
C VAL A 105 14.18 7.09 1.59
N TRP A 106 15.27 7.55 0.97
CA TRP A 106 16.18 8.52 1.58
C TRP A 106 15.49 9.86 1.84
N PHE A 107 14.80 10.42 0.83
CA PHE A 107 14.09 11.69 0.92
C PHE A 107 13.04 11.69 2.03
N HIS A 108 12.24 10.62 2.10
CA HIS A 108 11.22 10.45 3.15
C HIS A 108 11.77 10.03 4.52
N ARG A 109 13.07 9.73 4.63
CA ARG A 109 13.75 9.47 5.90
C ARG A 109 14.42 10.72 6.48
N THR A 110 14.62 11.77 5.67
CA THR A 110 15.38 12.99 6.05
C THR A 110 14.54 14.21 6.44
N GLU A 111 13.28 14.08 6.87
CA GLU A 111 12.55 15.17 7.53
C GLU A 111 12.51 14.99 9.07
N PRO A 112 13.46 15.57 9.82
CA PRO A 112 13.24 15.92 11.21
C PRO A 112 12.53 17.28 11.28
N SER A 113 11.25 17.25 11.67
CA SER A 113 10.53 18.30 12.40
C SER A 113 11.08 19.74 12.31
N LEU A 114 10.63 20.53 11.34
CA LEU A 114 10.67 22.00 11.44
C LEU A 114 9.36 22.59 10.89
N VAL A 115 8.31 22.47 11.71
CA VAL A 115 7.20 23.41 11.71
C VAL A 115 7.13 24.00 13.12
N THR A 116 7.88 25.07 13.34
CA THR A 116 7.53 26.06 14.37
C THR A 116 6.94 27.24 13.65
N LEU A 117 5.61 27.34 13.71
CA LEU A 117 4.89 28.57 13.46
C LEU A 117 5.26 29.54 14.58
N ASP A 118 6.22 30.44 14.33
CA ASP A 118 6.31 31.67 15.11
C ASP A 118 5.53 32.75 14.40
N SER A 119 4.29 32.92 14.84
CA SER A 119 3.50 34.12 14.66
C SER A 119 3.87 35.12 15.76
N ASN A 120 4.58 36.19 15.39
CA ASN A 120 4.53 37.52 16.00
C ASN A 120 4.95 38.57 14.98
#